data_AF-A0A846CRR7-F1
#
_entry.id   AF-A0A846CRR7-F1
#
_cell.length_a   1.000
_cell.length_b   1.000
_cell.length_c   1.000
_cell.angle_alpha   90.00
_cell.angle_beta   90.00
_cell.angle_gamma   90.00
#
_symmetry.space_group_name_H-M   'P 1'
#
loop_
_entity.id
_entity.type
_entity.pdbx_description
1 polymer ?
#
loop_
_entity_poly.entity_id
_entity_poly.type
_entity_poly.pdbx_seq_one_letter_code
_entity_poly.pdbx_strand_id
1 'polypeptide(L)' 'MNQKLIVPEMALVRSESVRAIINSLGIAKAAFFCRETMSQSVDYLELKEKMFGEKSAREIYEEVKK' A
#
# COMPACT_ATOMS: atom_id res chain seq x y z
N MET A 1 16.77 -0.30 -25.49
CA MET A 1 17.38 -0.11 -24.14
C MET A 1 16.65 -1.00 -23.16
N ASN A 2 17.31 -2.01 -22.59
CA ASN A 2 16.73 -2.76 -21.46
C ASN A 2 16.78 -1.87 -20.22
N GLN A 3 15.65 -1.27 -19.85
CA GLN A 3 15.53 -0.57 -18.58
C GLN A 3 15.63 -1.61 -17.45
N LYS A 4 16.62 -1.45 -16.58
CA LYS A 4 16.78 -2.29 -15.40
C LYS A 4 15.64 -1.97 -14.43
N LEU A 5 14.72 -2.91 -14.27
CA LEU A 5 13.63 -2.79 -13.29
C LEU A 5 14.20 -2.92 -11.88
N ILE A 6 14.22 -1.81 -11.13
CA ILE A 6 14.59 -1.78 -9.73
C ILE A 6 13.29 -1.69 -8.94
N VAL A 7 12.92 -2.79 -8.29
CA VAL A 7 11.77 -2.84 -7.39
C VAL A 7 12.26 -2.51 -5.98
N PRO A 8 11.63 -1.56 -5.26
CA PRO A 8 12.02 -1.23 -3.90
C PRO A 8 11.79 -2.41 -2.96
N GLU A 9 12.61 -2.51 -1.92
CA GLU A 9 12.44 -3.54 -0.90
C GLU A 9 11.11 -3.33 -0.15
N MET A 10 10.25 -4.34 -0.16
CA MET A 10 8.91 -4.22 0.44
C MET A 10 8.95 -3.87 1.94
N ALA A 11 10.01 -4.24 2.65
CA ALA A 11 10.21 -3.82 4.04
C ALA A 11 10.39 -2.30 4.17
N LEU A 12 11.15 -1.68 3.26
CA LEU A 12 11.34 -0.23 3.21
C LEU A 12 10.02 0.47 2.86
N VAL A 13 9.30 -0.02 1.84
CA VAL A 13 8.00 0.55 1.44
C VAL A 13 7.01 0.55 2.61
N ARG A 14 6.93 -0.54 3.38
CA ARG A 14 6.06 -0.60 4.57
C ARG A 14 6.47 0.43 5.64
N SER A 15 7.77 0.55 5.91
CA SER A 15 8.31 1.50 6.89
C SER A 15 7.99 2.96 6.50
N GLU A 16 8.23 3.31 5.24
CA GLU A 16 7.95 4.66 4.72
C GLU A 16 6.45 4.96 4.72
N SER A 17 5.61 3.98 4.39
CA SER A 17 4.15 4.15 4.41
C SER A 17 3.63 4.43 5.82
N VAL A 18 4.07 3.66 6.82
CA VAL A 18 3.70 3.91 8.23
C VAL A 18 4.22 5.27 8.69
N ARG A 19 5.44 5.65 8.30
CA ARG A 19 6.00 6.96 8.62
C ARG A 19 5.19 8.12 8.01
N ALA A 20 4.75 7.98 6.76
CA ALA A 20 3.88 8.97 6.11
C ALA A 20 2.56 9.15 6.88
N ILE A 21 1.92 8.05 7.29
CA ILE A 21 0.69 8.08 8.10
C ILE A 21 0.92 8.79 9.45
N ILE A 22 2.02 8.46 10.14
CA ILE A 22 2.39 9.11 11.41
C ILE A 22 2.63 10.60 11.22
N ASN A 23 3.34 11.00 10.15
CA ASN A 23 3.62 12.41 9.86
C ASN A 23 2.34 13.20 9.56
N SER A 24 1.36 12.59 8.89
CA SER A 24 0.09 13.25 8.55
C SER A 24 -0.89 13.33 9.73
N LEU A 25 -0.96 12.29 10.57
CA LEU A 25 -2.01 12.17 11.59
C LEU A 25 -1.50 12.43 13.02
N GLY A 26 -0.20 12.37 13.24
CA GLY A 26 0.41 12.26 14.57
C GLY A 26 0.32 10.83 15.11
N ILE A 27 1.25 10.48 16.02
CA ILE A 27 1.47 9.10 16.46
C ILE A 27 0.24 8.42 17.06
N ALA A 28 -0.56 9.14 17.85
CA ALA A 28 -1.74 8.58 18.51
C ALA A 28 -2.85 8.23 17.51
N LYS A 29 -3.19 9.16 16.61
CA LYS A 29 -4.23 8.92 15.59
C LYS A 29 -3.78 7.89 14.56
N ALA A 30 -2.50 7.90 14.19
CA ALA A 30 -1.93 6.88 13.32
C ALA A 30 -2.03 5.48 13.94
N ALA A 31 -1.77 5.32 15.23
CA ALA A 31 -1.91 4.05 15.93
C ALA A 31 -3.37 3.54 15.92
N PHE A 32 -4.34 4.41 16.20
CA PHE A 32 -5.76 4.08 16.11
C PHE A 32 -6.18 3.70 14.69
N PHE A 33 -5.77 4.49 13.69
CA PHE A 33 -6.02 4.21 12.28
C PHE A 33 -5.47 2.83 11.89
N CYS A 34 -4.17 2.58 12.07
CA CYS A 34 -3.57 1.29 11.70
C CYS A 34 -4.29 0.11 12.37
N ARG A 35 -4.63 0.22 13.66
CA ARG A 35 -5.35 -0.84 14.38
C ARG A 35 -6.74 -1.09 13.80
N GLU A 36 -7.48 -0.04 13.48
CA GLU A 36 -8.90 -0.14 13.14
C GLU A 36 -9.15 -0.36 11.65
N THR A 37 -8.27 0.09 10.77
CA THR A 37 -8.42 -0.05 9.32
C THR A 37 -7.43 -0.99 8.67
N MET A 38 -6.22 -1.14 9.20
CA MET A 38 -5.15 -1.94 8.55
C MET A 38 -4.89 -3.30 9.20
N SER A 39 -5.13 -3.44 10.50
CA SER A 39 -4.93 -4.70 11.24
C SER A 39 -6.15 -5.62 11.25
N GLN A 40 -7.15 -5.35 10.40
CA GLN A 40 -8.33 -6.21 10.32
C GLN A 40 -8.00 -7.53 9.62
N SER A 41 -8.55 -8.63 10.16
CA SER A 41 -8.52 -9.94 9.52
C SER A 41 -9.48 -9.93 8.32
N VAL A 42 -9.02 -9.40 7.20
CA VAL A 42 -9.77 -9.39 5.95
C VAL A 42 -9.33 -10.55 5.06
N ASP A 43 -10.27 -11.11 4.30
CA ASP A 43 -9.92 -12.02 3.22
C ASP A 43 -9.12 -11.25 2.18
N TYR A 44 -7.80 -11.50 2.16
CA TYR A 44 -6.87 -10.82 1.27
C TYR A 44 -7.21 -11.06 -0.21
N LEU A 45 -7.68 -12.25 -0.55
CA LEU A 45 -8.01 -12.58 -1.94
C LEU A 45 -9.30 -11.87 -2.36
N GLU A 46 -10.30 -11.85 -1.49
CA GLU A 46 -11.54 -11.10 -1.74
C GLU A 46 -11.27 -9.60 -1.90
N LEU A 47 -10.45 -9.01 -1.01
CA LEU A 47 -10.12 -7.60 -1.08
C LEU A 47 -9.32 -7.26 -2.34
N LYS A 48 -8.33 -8.10 -2.68
CA LYS A 48 -7.54 -7.94 -3.91
C LYS A 48 -8.44 -8.00 -5.15
N GLU A 49 -9.37 -8.95 -5.19
CA GLU A 49 -10.32 -9.08 -6.30
C GLU A 49 -11.24 -7.85 -6.41
N LYS A 50 -11.80 -7.38 -5.29
CA LYS A 50 -12.65 -6.18 -5.27
C LYS A 50 -11.92 -4.91 -5.70
N MET A 51 -10.65 -4.76 -5.33
CA MET A 51 -9.89 -3.55 -5.62
C MET A 51 -9.22 -3.58 -7.00
N PHE A 52 -8.82 -4.77 -7.47
CA PHE A 52 -7.90 -4.90 -8.60
C PHE A 52 -8.17 -6.11 -9.51
N GLY A 53 -9.24 -6.89 -9.29
CA GLY A 53 -9.49 -8.15 -10.03
C GLY A 53 -9.52 -7.99 -11.55
N GLU A 54 -10.00 -6.84 -12.03
CA GLU A 54 -10.05 -6.52 -13.46
C GLU A 54 -8.78 -5.81 -13.98
N LYS A 55 -7.82 -5.46 -13.11
CA LYS A 55 -6.67 -4.62 -13.46
C LYS A 55 -5.38 -5.43 -13.47
N SER A 56 -4.62 -5.30 -14.55
CA SER A 56 -3.24 -5.76 -14.59
C SER A 56 -2.35 -4.93 -13.66
N ALA A 57 -1.24 -5.52 -13.21
CA ALA A 57 -0.25 -4.81 -12.39
C ALA A 57 0.26 -3.52 -13.05
N ARG A 58 0.29 -3.47 -14.39
CA ARG A 58 0.67 -2.29 -15.17
C ARG A 58 -0.37 -1.17 -15.04
N GLU A 59 -1.65 -1.49 -15.14
CA GLU A 59 -2.74 -0.50 -15.01
C GLU A 59 -2.78 0.11 -13.62
N ILE A 60 -2.59 -0.71 -12.58
CA ILE A 60 -2.48 -0.23 -11.19
C ILE A 60 -1.32 0.75 -11.04
N TYR A 61 -0.17 0.43 -11.63
CA TYR A 61 1.02 1.28 -11.55
C TYR A 61 0.82 2.64 -12.23
N GLU A 62 0.17 2.67 -13.40
CA GLU A 62 -0.13 3.92 -14.11
C GLU A 62 -1.14 4.81 -13.37
N GLU A 63 -2.10 4.22 -12.64
CA GLU A 63 -3.05 4.98 -11.81
C GLU A 63 -2.39 5.65 -10.62
N VAL A 64 -1.47 4.96 -9.94
CA VAL A 64 -0.75 5.51 -8.77
C VAL A 64 0.21 6.65 -9.16
N LYS A 65 0.67 6.67 -10.42
CA LYS A 65 1.63 7.66 -10.92
C LYS A 65 0.96 8.98 -11.36
N LYS A 66 -0.36 9.00 -11.54
CA LYS A 66 -1.16 10.19 -11.87
C LYS A 66 -1.38 11.07 -10.66
#